data_AF-A0A9D2CJK0-F1
#
_entry.id   AF-A0A9D2CJK0-F1
#
_cell.length_a   1.000
_cell.length_b   1.000
_cell.length_c   1.000
_cell.angle_alpha   90.00
_cell.angle_beta   90.00
_cell.angle_gamma   90.00
#
_symmetry.space_group_name_H-M   'P 1'
#
loop_
_entity.id
_entity.type
_entity.pdbx_description
1 polymer ?
#
loop_
_entity_poly.entity_id
_entity_poly.type
_entity_poly.pdbx_seq_one_letter_code
_entity_poly.pdbx_strand_id
1 'polypeptide(L)'
;MKRMVLLALMLAVLCAGCTLENGTPEPGSETEQSVSQEEVSESGPTETELEEAARLEILMKEVLCYESSHGGAPYEYGQPGFIAWDFGEVYLDLTSNREEPAEEQNALIQTMAEAWFGCPGEQKAKYGYTSAYFVGEPRVKARDYQFSDDRAEVTVSRSWKGQKLYDARYTFVAEPAPEGLEGTCAEKLIDNGKIWRFDRVEWLGNEHEGEFIEISTAEELLDMAQKINSGDQEAAHGNYRLTQDIDLTGVEWEPIGSPGLALILERERMYGVVNTQGFQGVFDGAGHRITGLEYSTETREAGFFGCIAPNAEVRDLTVEGTVLSAPADYWDLGHDTAAAGGFAAAVVNGAKVENCHFIGSVDGYGTVGGFVGLLKNDPGAYKLDLAEPVIKDCTFQGEVTATYNSGGFVGAAEACIEGCSAQGTLTIRPGEGEDRANSIGGFVGSLNGTIVSCHCGMKIDFVLRDPNWMGNFTGFLSDGGMYSCTMDKELINPEWYMVGYQDMLHLPMEVEPV
;
A
#
# COMPACT_ATOMS: atom_id res chain seq x y z
N MET A 1 3.05 40.69 -19.46
CA MET A 1 2.25 40.33 -20.64
C MET A 1 1.41 39.11 -20.27
N LYS A 2 0.07 39.26 -20.32
CA LYS A 2 -1.00 38.25 -20.55
C LYS A 2 -0.72 36.80 -20.08
N ARG A 3 -1.54 36.11 -19.29
CA ARG A 3 -2.98 36.20 -18.93
C ARG A 3 -3.18 35.22 -17.76
N MET A 4 -3.89 35.63 -16.72
CA MET A 4 -4.48 34.75 -15.70
C MET A 4 -5.99 34.93 -15.77
N VAL A 5 -6.72 33.82 -15.67
CA VAL A 5 -8.15 33.66 -15.95
C VAL A 5 -8.80 33.07 -14.70
N LEU A 6 -9.86 33.73 -14.23
CA LEU A 6 -10.92 33.32 -13.27
C LEU A 6 -10.48 33.00 -11.82
N LEU A 7 -11.12 33.47 -10.75
CA LEU A 7 -12.54 33.34 -10.39
C LEU A 7 -12.93 34.36 -9.28
N ALA A 8 -14.14 34.92 -9.41
CA ALA A 8 -15.20 35.19 -8.41
C ALA A 8 -14.86 35.81 -7.01
N LEU A 9 -15.35 37.04 -6.70
CA LEU A 9 -16.62 37.40 -6.03
C LEU A 9 -16.51 37.49 -4.49
N MET A 10 -16.42 38.72 -3.96
CA MET A 10 -17.04 39.07 -2.67
C MET A 10 -17.47 40.55 -2.68
N LEU A 11 -18.75 40.75 -2.34
CA LEU A 11 -19.46 42.01 -2.22
C LEU A 11 -18.86 42.95 -1.17
N ALA A 12 -18.79 44.24 -1.50
CA ALA A 12 -18.99 45.32 -0.54
C ALA A 12 -19.53 46.55 -1.28
N VAL A 13 -20.85 46.75 -1.25
CA VAL A 13 -21.48 48.02 -1.67
C VAL A 13 -21.84 48.80 -0.41
N LEU A 14 -21.11 49.89 -0.17
CA LEU A 14 -21.48 50.96 0.74
C LEU A 14 -21.85 52.19 -0.08
N CYS A 15 -22.95 52.81 0.33
CA CYS A 15 -23.64 53.95 -0.26
C CYS A 15 -22.74 55.13 -0.66
N ALA A 16 -23.03 55.75 -1.81
CA ALA A 16 -23.17 57.21 -1.93
C ALA A 16 -23.61 57.64 -3.35
N GLY A 17 -24.64 58.50 -3.40
CA GLY A 17 -24.57 59.69 -4.25
C GLY A 17 -25.28 59.67 -5.61
N CYS A 18 -26.53 60.12 -5.59
CA CYS A 18 -27.13 61.13 -6.47
C CYS A 18 -26.65 61.22 -7.94
N THR A 19 -27.58 61.08 -8.89
CA THR A 19 -28.24 62.23 -9.56
C THR A 19 -29.33 61.76 -10.52
N LEU A 20 -30.46 62.47 -10.44
CA LEU A 20 -31.60 62.41 -11.35
C LEU A 20 -31.25 63.11 -12.68
N GLU A 21 -31.74 62.59 -13.81
CA GLU A 21 -32.40 63.43 -14.82
C GLU A 21 -33.22 62.62 -15.86
N ASN A 22 -34.55 62.79 -15.75
CA ASN A 22 -35.63 62.86 -16.75
C ASN A 22 -35.45 62.37 -18.21
N GLY A 23 -36.45 61.60 -18.69
CA GLY A 23 -36.87 61.60 -20.10
C GLY A 23 -37.78 60.44 -20.54
N THR A 24 -39.09 60.67 -20.61
CA THR A 24 -40.14 59.85 -21.29
C THR A 24 -40.59 60.54 -22.61
N PRO A 25 -41.39 59.93 -23.53
CA PRO A 25 -41.42 58.56 -24.08
C PRO A 25 -41.62 58.46 -25.63
N GLU A 26 -41.48 57.23 -26.18
CA GLU A 26 -42.17 56.60 -27.37
C GLU A 26 -41.97 57.07 -28.83
N PRO A 27 -42.33 56.25 -29.87
CA PRO A 27 -42.44 54.78 -29.97
C PRO A 27 -41.83 54.18 -31.29
N GLY A 28 -41.68 52.86 -31.38
CA GLY A 28 -41.47 52.22 -32.69
C GLY A 28 -41.06 50.73 -32.70
N SER A 29 -41.99 49.91 -33.19
CA SER A 29 -41.87 48.56 -33.78
C SER A 29 -41.54 47.36 -32.87
N GLU A 30 -42.63 46.63 -32.63
CA GLU A 30 -42.77 45.21 -32.34
C GLU A 30 -41.74 44.29 -33.01
N THR A 31 -41.23 43.33 -32.23
CA THR A 31 -41.27 41.91 -32.62
C THR A 31 -41.09 41.05 -31.37
N GLU A 32 -42.13 40.27 -31.08
CA GLU A 32 -42.18 39.28 -30.02
C GLU A 32 -41.16 38.17 -30.27
N GLN A 33 -40.29 37.91 -29.29
CA GLN A 33 -39.78 36.57 -29.04
C GLN A 33 -39.90 36.29 -27.54
N SER A 34 -40.84 35.41 -27.22
CA SER A 34 -41.07 34.84 -25.90
C SER A 34 -39.81 34.09 -25.43
N VAL A 35 -39.15 34.63 -24.43
CA VAL A 35 -38.22 33.89 -23.58
C VAL A 35 -38.92 33.73 -22.24
N SER A 36 -39.37 32.51 -21.94
CA SER A 36 -39.76 32.13 -20.59
C SER A 36 -38.54 32.32 -19.69
N GLN A 37 -38.58 33.33 -18.83
CA GLN A 37 -37.71 33.37 -17.66
C GLN A 37 -38.16 32.22 -16.77
N GLU A 38 -37.42 31.11 -16.79
CA GLU A 38 -37.34 30.27 -15.61
C GLU A 38 -36.72 31.14 -14.51
N GLU A 39 -37.56 31.56 -13.57
CA GLU A 39 -37.09 32.00 -12.26
C GLU A 39 -36.32 30.82 -11.66
N VAL A 40 -35.00 30.82 -11.80
CA VAL A 40 -34.14 30.04 -10.92
C VAL A 40 -34.27 30.69 -9.55
N SER A 41 -35.16 30.13 -8.73
CA SER A 41 -35.19 30.43 -7.31
C SER A 41 -33.88 29.93 -6.73
N GLU A 42 -32.90 30.82 -6.56
CA GLU A 42 -31.83 30.62 -5.58
C GLU A 42 -32.45 30.71 -4.18
N SER A 43 -33.24 29.70 -3.80
CA SER A 43 -33.56 29.47 -2.40
C SER A 43 -32.26 29.03 -1.74
N GLY A 44 -31.80 29.81 -0.75
CA GLY A 44 -30.67 29.41 0.08
C GLY A 44 -30.91 28.05 0.75
N PRO A 45 -29.86 27.43 1.30
CA PRO A 45 -29.96 26.11 1.91
C PRO A 45 -31.04 26.10 2.99
N THR A 46 -31.83 25.02 3.00
CA THR A 46 -32.83 24.70 4.01
C THR A 46 -32.18 24.48 5.38
N GLU A 47 -32.98 24.59 6.45
CA GLU A 47 -32.53 24.34 7.82
C GLU A 47 -31.93 22.93 7.97
N THR A 48 -32.54 21.94 7.30
CA THR A 48 -32.04 20.56 7.25
C THR A 48 -30.70 20.45 6.54
N GLU A 49 -30.50 21.15 5.42
CA GLU A 49 -29.21 21.18 4.71
C GLU A 49 -28.10 21.87 5.55
N LEU A 50 -28.45 22.87 6.36
CA LEU A 50 -27.52 23.51 7.28
C LEU A 50 -27.13 22.59 8.45
N GLU A 51 -28.09 21.85 9.00
CA GLU A 51 -27.84 20.86 10.05
C GLU A 51 -26.96 19.70 9.54
N GLU A 52 -27.23 19.18 8.34
CA GLU A 52 -26.42 18.13 7.71
C GLU A 52 -25.01 18.63 7.40
N ALA A 53 -24.85 19.86 6.93
CA ALA A 53 -23.53 20.46 6.70
C ALA A 53 -22.72 20.59 7.99
N ALA A 54 -23.35 20.99 9.10
CA ALA A 54 -22.71 21.08 10.40
C ALA A 54 -22.30 19.70 10.93
N ARG A 55 -23.16 18.68 10.78
CA ARG A 55 -22.82 17.28 11.11
C ARG A 55 -21.62 16.79 10.30
N LEU A 56 -21.63 17.02 8.99
CA LEU A 56 -20.52 16.62 8.11
C LEU A 56 -19.22 17.34 8.48
N GLU A 57 -19.26 18.61 8.87
CA GLU A 57 -18.08 19.35 9.32
C GLU A 57 -17.43 18.70 10.55
N ILE A 58 -18.25 18.30 11.53
CA ILE A 58 -17.77 17.58 12.73
C ILE A 58 -17.13 16.26 12.33
N LEU A 59 -17.82 15.43 11.53
CA LEU A 59 -17.28 14.14 11.09
C LEU A 59 -15.99 14.29 10.28
N MET A 60 -15.91 15.27 9.38
CA MET A 60 -14.70 15.50 8.59
C MET A 60 -13.51 15.93 9.44
N LYS A 61 -13.76 16.58 10.59
CA LYS A 61 -12.73 16.93 11.57
C LYS A 61 -12.30 15.71 12.40
N GLU A 62 -13.24 14.81 12.73
CA GLU A 62 -12.91 13.49 13.28
C GLU A 62 -12.04 12.67 12.32
N VAL A 63 -12.41 12.64 11.03
CA VAL A 63 -11.60 12.00 9.97
C VAL A 63 -10.21 12.61 9.93
N LEU A 64 -10.08 13.94 9.94
CA LEU A 64 -8.78 14.60 9.95
C LEU A 64 -7.92 14.22 11.16
N CYS A 65 -8.50 14.19 12.37
CA CYS A 65 -7.81 13.69 13.56
C CYS A 65 -7.31 12.27 13.35
N TYR A 66 -8.17 11.40 12.83
CA TYR A 66 -7.84 10.02 12.56
C TYR A 66 -6.70 9.90 11.54
N GLU A 67 -6.76 10.66 10.46
CA GLU A 67 -5.76 10.67 9.39
C GLU A 67 -4.44 11.23 9.88
N SER A 68 -4.43 12.35 10.60
CA SER A 68 -3.23 12.86 11.26
C SER A 68 -2.61 11.84 12.21
N SER A 69 -3.45 11.03 12.86
CA SER A 69 -3.03 10.11 13.91
C SER A 69 -2.55 8.77 13.39
N HIS A 70 -3.29 8.15 12.48
CA HIS A 70 -3.15 6.76 12.02
C HIS A 70 -3.25 6.65 10.50
N GLY A 71 -3.21 7.78 9.79
CA GLY A 71 -3.23 7.86 8.34
C GLY A 71 -4.19 6.90 7.68
N GLY A 72 -5.40 6.86 8.23
CA GLY A 72 -6.52 6.06 7.76
C GLY A 72 -6.35 4.55 7.87
N ALA A 73 -5.26 4.02 8.42
CA ALA A 73 -5.10 2.58 8.69
C ALA A 73 -6.33 2.01 9.41
N PRO A 74 -6.78 0.78 9.13
CA PRO A 74 -7.88 0.15 9.89
C PRO A 74 -7.65 0.21 11.41
N TYR A 75 -8.70 0.57 12.15
CA TYR A 75 -8.74 0.56 13.62
C TYR A 75 -10.18 0.30 14.02
N GLU A 76 -10.33 -0.56 15.02
CA GLU A 76 -11.59 -0.71 15.73
C GLU A 76 -11.55 0.11 17.02
N TYR A 77 -12.65 0.78 17.32
CA TYR A 77 -12.78 1.57 18.54
C TYR A 77 -12.36 0.80 19.81
N GLY A 78 -11.48 1.41 20.60
CA GLY A 78 -11.02 0.88 21.89
C GLY A 78 -9.82 -0.06 21.82
N GLN A 79 -9.23 -0.31 20.64
CA GLN A 79 -7.99 -1.09 20.58
C GLN A 79 -6.84 -0.37 21.33
N PRO A 80 -6.03 -1.09 22.14
CA PRO A 80 -4.96 -0.46 22.91
C PRO A 80 -3.89 0.21 22.05
N GLY A 81 -3.49 1.43 22.41
CA GLY A 81 -2.35 2.11 21.81
C GLY A 81 -2.68 3.20 20.78
N PHE A 82 -3.95 3.42 20.47
CA PHE A 82 -4.38 4.56 19.66
C PHE A 82 -4.11 5.88 20.37
N ILE A 83 -3.45 6.82 19.68
CA ILE A 83 -3.26 8.20 20.12
C ILE A 83 -3.85 9.14 19.07
N ALA A 84 -4.86 9.92 19.45
CA ALA A 84 -5.43 11.00 18.64
C ALA A 84 -4.49 12.23 18.61
N TRP A 85 -3.44 12.18 17.79
CA TRP A 85 -2.59 13.32 17.48
C TRP A 85 -3.40 14.45 16.84
N ASP A 86 -2.99 15.70 17.08
CA ASP A 86 -3.65 16.94 16.60
C ASP A 86 -5.09 17.17 17.10
N PHE A 87 -5.63 16.27 17.91
CA PHE A 87 -6.99 16.41 18.44
C PHE A 87 -7.21 17.74 19.16
N GLY A 88 -6.22 18.22 19.91
CA GLY A 88 -6.28 19.52 20.57
C GLY A 88 -6.50 20.68 19.58
N GLU A 89 -5.80 20.72 18.45
CA GLU A 89 -5.97 21.77 17.45
C GLU A 89 -7.32 21.67 16.74
N VAL A 90 -7.75 20.46 16.39
CA VAL A 90 -9.07 20.23 15.79
C VAL A 90 -10.20 20.63 16.72
N TYR A 91 -10.09 20.29 18.00
CA TYR A 91 -11.06 20.69 19.01
C TYR A 91 -11.14 22.22 19.14
N LEU A 92 -10.00 22.92 19.18
CA LEU A 92 -9.96 24.38 19.28
C LEU A 92 -10.54 25.06 18.04
N ASP A 93 -10.33 24.47 16.86
CA ASP A 93 -10.88 24.95 15.59
C ASP A 93 -12.41 24.84 15.56
N LEU A 94 -12.94 23.65 15.83
CA LEU A 94 -14.38 23.38 15.89
C LEU A 94 -15.11 24.23 16.94
N THR A 95 -14.50 24.41 18.11
CA THR A 95 -15.12 25.17 19.20
C THR A 95 -14.95 26.68 19.05
N SER A 96 -14.07 27.13 18.12
CA SER A 96 -13.64 28.51 17.96
C SER A 96 -13.10 29.14 19.26
N ASN A 97 -12.60 28.31 20.17
CA ASN A 97 -12.24 28.71 21.53
C ASN A 97 -10.72 28.80 21.68
N ARG A 98 -10.13 29.94 21.28
CA ARG A 98 -8.67 30.15 21.34
C ARG A 98 -8.18 30.89 22.59
N GLU A 99 -9.06 31.21 23.55
CA GLU A 99 -8.69 31.94 24.78
C GLU A 99 -9.01 31.13 26.06
N GLU A 100 -7.94 30.88 26.84
CA GLU A 100 -7.79 30.41 28.25
C GLU A 100 -7.08 29.05 28.47
N PRO A 101 -5.74 29.04 28.73
CA PRO A 101 -4.96 27.85 29.11
C PRO A 101 -5.06 27.60 30.64
N ALA A 102 -5.01 26.40 31.23
CA ALA A 102 -4.52 25.11 30.75
C ALA A 102 -5.15 23.88 31.44
N GLU A 103 -6.13 24.01 32.36
CA GLU A 103 -6.65 22.87 33.14
C GLU A 103 -8.06 22.43 32.68
N GLU A 104 -9.02 23.36 32.64
CA GLU A 104 -10.39 23.07 32.19
C GLU A 104 -10.47 22.72 30.69
N GLN A 105 -9.73 23.42 29.82
CA GLN A 105 -9.65 23.07 28.40
C GLN A 105 -9.01 21.70 28.17
N ASN A 106 -7.95 21.35 28.91
CA ASN A 106 -7.33 20.04 28.79
C ASN A 106 -8.28 18.93 29.28
N ALA A 107 -9.10 19.20 30.31
CA ALA A 107 -10.12 18.26 30.77
C ALA A 107 -11.22 18.04 29.71
N LEU A 108 -11.67 19.10 29.04
CA LEU A 108 -12.64 18.99 27.94
C LEU A 108 -12.06 18.26 26.72
N ILE A 109 -10.83 18.60 26.31
CA ILE A 109 -10.10 17.91 25.23
C ILE A 109 -9.94 16.43 25.56
N GLN A 110 -9.54 16.08 26.79
CA GLN A 110 -9.44 14.69 27.23
C GLN A 110 -10.81 14.01 27.15
N THR A 111 -11.85 14.61 27.73
CA THR A 111 -13.20 14.04 27.74
C THR A 111 -13.69 13.76 26.31
N MET A 112 -13.52 14.69 25.39
CA MET A 112 -13.94 14.51 23.99
C MET A 112 -13.06 13.50 23.25
N ALA A 113 -11.74 13.47 23.48
CA ALA A 113 -10.86 12.47 22.87
C ALA A 113 -11.23 11.04 23.31
N GLU A 114 -11.54 10.84 24.60
CA GLU A 114 -12.04 9.56 25.12
C GLU A 114 -13.38 9.20 24.47
N ALA A 115 -14.29 10.17 24.37
CA ALA A 115 -15.62 9.95 23.85
C ALA A 115 -15.63 9.63 22.34
N TRP A 116 -14.80 10.29 21.53
CA TRP A 116 -14.71 10.06 20.08
C TRP A 116 -13.89 8.81 19.71
N PHE A 117 -12.76 8.55 20.38
CA PHE A 117 -11.80 7.52 19.95
C PHE A 117 -11.57 6.36 20.94
N GLY A 118 -12.11 6.45 22.16
CA GLY A 118 -12.09 5.35 23.12
C GLY A 118 -10.75 5.18 23.85
N CYS A 119 -9.92 6.21 23.88
CA CYS A 119 -8.61 6.17 24.53
C CYS A 119 -8.76 6.07 26.06
N PRO A 120 -8.40 4.96 26.73
CA PRO A 120 -8.67 4.82 28.16
C PRO A 120 -7.66 5.58 29.03
N GLY A 121 -8.16 6.35 30.01
CA GLY A 121 -7.68 6.46 31.39
C GLY A 121 -6.17 6.67 31.63
N GLU A 122 -5.37 5.61 31.50
CA GLU A 122 -3.91 5.66 31.74
C GLU A 122 -3.16 6.51 30.69
N GLN A 123 -3.77 6.77 29.53
CA GLN A 123 -3.21 7.63 28.49
C GLN A 123 -3.57 9.12 28.65
N LYS A 124 -4.42 9.51 29.62
CA LYS A 124 -4.92 10.89 29.82
C LYS A 124 -3.84 11.96 29.83
N ALA A 125 -2.67 11.66 30.41
CA ALA A 125 -1.57 12.61 30.52
C ALA A 125 -0.91 13.00 29.18
N LYS A 126 -1.20 12.30 28.08
CA LYS A 126 -0.70 12.62 26.73
C LYS A 126 -1.63 13.54 25.94
N TYR A 127 -2.88 13.72 26.36
CA TYR A 127 -3.88 14.52 25.67
C TYR A 127 -4.00 15.89 26.33
N GLY A 128 -3.57 16.91 25.62
CA GLY A 128 -3.73 18.32 25.98
C GLY A 128 -3.48 19.19 24.77
N TYR A 129 -3.62 20.51 24.87
CA TYR A 129 -3.41 21.40 23.71
C TYR A 129 -2.00 21.23 23.08
N THR A 130 -1.00 20.84 23.87
CA THR A 130 0.37 20.55 23.41
C THR A 130 0.54 19.19 22.72
N SER A 131 -0.54 18.41 22.56
CA SER A 131 -0.55 17.19 21.74
C SER A 131 -0.61 17.50 20.23
N ALA A 132 -0.70 18.78 19.88
CA ALA A 132 -0.47 19.29 18.53
C ALA A 132 0.94 18.89 18.07
N TYR A 133 1.01 18.06 17.03
CA TYR A 133 2.26 17.67 16.42
C TYR A 133 2.19 18.09 14.96
N PHE A 134 3.07 18.96 14.50
CA PHE A 134 3.06 19.39 13.10
C PHE A 134 3.34 18.18 12.19
N VAL A 135 2.28 17.63 11.60
CA VAL A 135 2.36 16.60 10.58
C VAL A 135 2.26 17.28 9.21
N GLY A 136 2.91 16.72 8.17
CA GLY A 136 2.67 17.16 6.78
C GLY A 136 1.17 17.11 6.44
N GLU A 137 0.70 17.77 5.39
CA GLU A 137 -0.74 17.96 5.14
C GLU A 137 -1.44 16.66 4.68
N PRO A 138 -2.13 15.86 5.53
CA PRO A 138 -3.12 14.93 4.99
C PRO A 138 -4.25 15.79 4.45
N ARG A 139 -4.67 15.54 3.21
CA ARG A 139 -5.83 16.23 2.63
C ARG A 139 -6.90 15.20 2.38
N VAL A 140 -7.99 15.33 3.13
CA VAL A 140 -9.21 14.57 2.93
C VAL A 140 -10.28 15.46 2.32
N LYS A 141 -11.12 14.87 1.47
CA LYS A 141 -12.29 15.54 0.89
C LYS A 141 -13.44 14.55 0.84
N ALA A 142 -14.58 14.93 1.42
CA ALA A 142 -15.80 14.13 1.35
C ALA A 142 -16.21 13.90 -0.12
N ARG A 143 -16.52 12.64 -0.45
CA ARG A 143 -17.09 12.23 -1.74
C ARG A 143 -18.56 11.87 -1.61
N ASP A 144 -18.89 11.13 -0.55
CA ASP A 144 -20.23 10.69 -0.23
C ASP A 144 -20.40 10.59 1.29
N TYR A 145 -21.62 10.73 1.77
CA TYR A 145 -21.94 10.60 3.18
C TYR A 145 -23.40 10.17 3.38
N GLN A 146 -23.65 9.40 4.43
CA GLN A 146 -24.98 8.92 4.78
C GLN A 146 -25.20 9.07 6.29
N PHE A 147 -26.38 9.57 6.67
CA PHE A 147 -26.76 9.75 8.06
C PHE A 147 -28.02 8.92 8.39
N SER A 148 -28.04 8.39 9.60
CA SER A 148 -29.19 7.76 10.25
C SER A 148 -29.21 8.15 11.73
N ASP A 149 -30.26 7.79 12.48
CA ASP A 149 -30.44 8.22 13.87
C ASP A 149 -29.31 7.75 14.83
N ASP A 150 -28.66 6.65 14.50
CA ASP A 150 -27.64 5.99 15.33
C ASP A 150 -26.31 5.73 14.61
N ARG A 151 -26.23 5.97 13.30
CA ARG A 151 -25.04 5.70 12.49
C ARG A 151 -24.81 6.77 11.42
N ALA A 152 -23.55 7.09 11.18
CA ALA A 152 -23.12 7.91 10.06
C ALA A 152 -21.96 7.25 9.31
N GLU A 153 -21.91 7.45 7.99
CA GLU A 153 -20.82 7.01 7.15
C GLU A 153 -20.32 8.18 6.30
N VAL A 154 -19.00 8.34 6.21
CA VAL A 154 -18.36 9.36 5.35
C VAL A 154 -17.29 8.69 4.51
N THR A 155 -17.46 8.77 3.20
CA THR A 155 -16.45 8.36 2.23
C THR A 155 -15.60 9.55 1.85
N VAL A 156 -14.28 9.43 2.00
CA VAL A 156 -13.33 10.51 1.71
C VAL A 156 -12.31 10.10 0.66
N SER A 157 -11.98 11.04 -0.24
CA SER A 157 -10.75 10.96 -1.02
C SER A 157 -9.59 11.49 -0.20
N ARG A 158 -8.44 10.82 -0.29
CA ARG A 158 -7.33 11.01 0.62
C ARG A 158 -6.04 11.31 -0.14
N SER A 159 -5.19 12.16 0.42
CA SER A 159 -3.85 12.39 -0.11
C SER A 159 -2.87 12.84 0.96
N TRP A 160 -1.59 12.56 0.75
CA TRP A 160 -0.49 12.88 1.65
C TRP A 160 0.67 13.48 0.87
N LYS A 161 1.08 14.72 1.20
CA LYS A 161 2.15 15.44 0.47
C LYS A 161 1.94 15.49 -1.07
N GLY A 162 0.69 15.50 -1.52
CA GLY A 162 0.33 15.50 -2.94
C GLY A 162 0.18 14.12 -3.59
N GLN A 163 0.52 13.03 -2.88
CA GLN A 163 0.25 11.66 -3.32
C GLN A 163 -1.17 11.24 -2.96
N LYS A 164 -1.94 10.72 -3.92
CA LYS A 164 -3.28 10.16 -3.68
C LYS A 164 -3.15 8.85 -2.88
N LEU A 165 -3.98 8.68 -1.85
CA LEU A 165 -4.13 7.44 -1.09
C LEU A 165 -5.44 6.77 -1.49
N TYR A 166 -5.63 5.51 -1.09
CA TYR A 166 -6.95 4.87 -1.18
C TYR A 166 -8.00 5.76 -0.54
N ASP A 167 -9.15 5.89 -1.20
CA ASP A 167 -10.33 6.44 -0.57
C ASP A 167 -10.65 5.60 0.67
N ALA A 168 -11.29 6.17 1.67
CA ALA A 168 -11.68 5.41 2.84
C ALA A 168 -13.09 5.77 3.29
N ARG A 169 -13.80 4.77 3.80
CA ARG A 169 -15.09 4.91 4.44
C ARG A 169 -14.90 4.88 5.94
N TYR A 170 -15.31 5.97 6.58
CA TYR A 170 -15.33 6.12 8.02
C TYR A 170 -16.75 5.87 8.51
N THR A 171 -16.90 5.00 9.51
CA THR A 171 -18.19 4.76 10.17
C THR A 171 -18.16 5.34 11.58
N PHE A 172 -19.26 5.99 11.95
CA PHE A 172 -19.48 6.59 13.25
C PHE A 172 -20.79 6.09 13.84
N VAL A 173 -20.84 6.00 15.17
CA VAL A 173 -22.02 5.62 15.95
C VAL A 173 -22.41 6.78 16.85
N ALA A 174 -23.70 7.07 16.96
CA ALA A 174 -24.19 8.14 17.81
C ALA A 174 -24.28 7.67 19.28
N GLU A 175 -23.59 8.33 20.18
CA GLU A 175 -23.53 8.02 21.62
C GLU A 175 -24.07 9.19 22.46
N PRO A 176 -24.63 8.96 23.65
CA PRO A 176 -25.01 10.05 24.56
C PRO A 176 -23.83 10.99 24.83
N ALA A 177 -24.08 12.30 24.78
CA ALA A 177 -23.04 13.28 25.09
C ALA A 177 -22.55 13.12 26.54
N PRO A 178 -21.22 13.24 26.79
CA PRO A 178 -20.66 13.24 28.14
C PRO A 178 -21.32 14.30 29.06
N GLU A 179 -21.43 13.97 30.35
CA GLU A 179 -21.96 14.91 31.35
C GLU A 179 -21.05 16.14 31.48
N GLY A 180 -21.65 17.32 31.65
CA GLY A 180 -20.93 18.57 31.92
C GLY A 180 -20.41 19.31 30.68
N LEU A 181 -20.79 18.90 29.46
CA LEU A 181 -20.49 19.63 28.23
C LEU A 181 -21.44 20.81 27.98
N GLU A 182 -22.67 20.75 28.48
CA GLU A 182 -23.69 21.80 28.33
C GLU A 182 -23.23 23.10 29.01
N GLY A 183 -23.33 24.24 28.31
CA GLY A 183 -22.82 25.53 28.77
C GLY A 183 -21.31 25.72 28.59
N THR A 184 -20.62 24.77 27.95
CA THR A 184 -19.19 24.88 27.59
C THR A 184 -19.01 25.08 26.09
N CYS A 185 -17.78 25.38 25.66
CA CYS A 185 -17.46 25.47 24.23
C CYS A 185 -17.66 24.15 23.45
N ALA A 186 -17.67 22.99 24.13
CA ALA A 186 -17.89 21.68 23.54
C ALA A 186 -19.36 21.43 23.15
N GLU A 187 -20.30 22.25 23.62
CA GLU A 187 -21.73 22.12 23.31
C GLU A 187 -22.01 22.17 21.81
N LYS A 188 -21.16 22.86 21.04
CA LYS A 188 -21.20 22.90 19.56
C LYS A 188 -21.00 21.55 18.88
N LEU A 189 -20.45 20.57 19.60
CA LEU A 189 -20.17 19.22 19.10
C LEU A 189 -21.33 18.26 19.37
N ILE A 190 -22.38 18.72 20.06
CA ILE A 190 -23.53 17.91 20.45
C ILE A 190 -24.61 18.02 19.36
N ASP A 191 -25.04 16.88 18.85
CA ASP A 191 -26.15 16.72 17.90
C ASP A 191 -27.31 16.01 18.60
N ASN A 192 -28.36 16.77 18.93
CA ASN A 192 -29.57 16.26 19.61
C ASN A 192 -29.28 15.45 20.90
N GLY A 193 -28.35 15.95 21.72
CA GLY A 193 -27.93 15.30 22.97
C GLY A 193 -26.96 14.13 22.78
N LYS A 194 -26.51 13.88 21.54
CA LYS A 194 -25.54 12.86 21.19
C LYS A 194 -24.24 13.47 20.67
N ILE A 195 -23.20 12.65 20.62
CA ILE A 195 -21.96 12.89 19.90
C ILE A 195 -21.75 11.76 18.89
N TRP A 196 -20.99 12.02 17.85
CA TRP A 196 -20.53 10.97 16.95
C TRP A 196 -19.24 10.37 17.49
N ARG A 197 -19.24 9.05 17.66
CA ARG A 197 -18.08 8.26 18.08
C ARG A 197 -17.54 7.52 16.86
N PHE A 198 -16.24 7.64 16.59
CA PHE A 198 -15.60 6.82 15.58
C PHE A 198 -15.76 5.33 15.90
N ASP A 199 -16.21 4.53 14.92
CA ASP A 199 -16.38 3.08 15.06
C ASP A 199 -15.27 2.30 14.36
N ARG A 200 -15.11 2.54 13.05
CA ARG A 200 -14.14 1.88 12.19
C ARG A 200 -13.82 2.70 10.95
N VAL A 201 -12.69 2.39 10.32
CA VAL A 201 -12.33 2.85 8.98
C VAL A 201 -12.07 1.66 8.07
N GLU A 202 -12.53 1.76 6.83
CA GLU A 202 -12.36 0.76 5.78
C GLU A 202 -11.72 1.45 4.57
N TRP A 203 -10.61 0.91 4.04
CA TRP A 203 -10.06 1.39 2.77
C TRP A 203 -10.94 0.93 1.61
N LEU A 204 -11.38 1.89 0.80
CA LEU A 204 -12.11 1.66 -0.43
C LEU A 204 -11.12 1.59 -1.58
N GLY A 205 -11.17 0.52 -2.37
CA GLY A 205 -10.21 0.24 -3.44
C GLY A 205 -9.47 -1.09 -3.31
N ASN A 206 -9.69 -1.85 -2.22
CA ASN A 206 -9.24 -3.25 -2.10
C ASN A 206 -10.17 -4.26 -2.80
N GLU A 207 -11.20 -3.79 -3.50
CA GLU A 207 -12.22 -4.67 -4.11
C GLU A 207 -11.90 -5.01 -5.57
N HIS A 208 -10.79 -4.49 -6.12
CA HIS A 208 -10.42 -4.60 -7.53
C HIS A 208 -11.59 -4.27 -8.48
N GLU A 209 -12.56 -3.46 -8.02
CA GLU A 209 -13.72 -3.06 -8.79
C GLU A 209 -13.31 -2.05 -9.86
N GLY A 210 -13.58 -2.39 -11.12
CA GLY A 210 -13.24 -1.52 -12.25
C GLY A 210 -13.11 -2.30 -13.55
N GLU A 211 -13.14 -1.57 -14.66
CA GLU A 211 -12.86 -2.14 -15.98
C GLU A 211 -11.37 -2.46 -16.11
N PHE A 212 -11.06 -3.52 -16.85
CA PHE A 212 -9.69 -3.85 -17.19
C PHE A 212 -9.23 -3.00 -18.37
N ILE A 213 -8.05 -2.41 -18.23
CA ILE A 213 -7.30 -1.85 -19.33
C ILE A 213 -6.65 -3.02 -20.08
N GLU A 214 -7.11 -3.25 -21.31
CA GLU A 214 -6.58 -4.30 -22.17
C GLU A 214 -5.21 -3.89 -22.73
N ILE A 215 -4.25 -4.80 -22.64
CA ILE A 215 -2.91 -4.66 -23.20
C ILE A 215 -2.74 -5.74 -24.26
N SER A 216 -2.38 -5.32 -25.47
CA SER A 216 -2.21 -6.19 -26.63
C SER A 216 -0.84 -6.04 -27.30
N THR A 217 -0.05 -5.04 -26.89
CA THR A 217 1.24 -4.72 -27.50
C THR A 217 2.32 -4.39 -26.46
N ALA A 218 3.58 -4.52 -26.86
CA ALA A 218 4.73 -4.12 -26.04
C ALA A 218 4.74 -2.62 -25.71
N GLU A 219 4.24 -1.77 -26.61
CA GLU A 219 4.18 -0.32 -26.41
C GLU A 219 3.17 0.05 -25.31
N GLU A 220 2.00 -0.59 -25.29
CA GLU A 220 0.99 -0.40 -24.24
C GLU A 220 1.49 -0.88 -22.88
N LEU A 221 2.18 -2.02 -22.84
CA LEU A 221 2.81 -2.54 -21.62
C LEU A 221 3.91 -1.59 -21.10
N LEU A 222 4.73 -1.04 -22.00
CA LEU A 222 5.78 -0.10 -21.64
C LEU A 222 5.21 1.23 -21.14
N ASP A 223 4.17 1.77 -21.78
CA ASP A 223 3.49 3.00 -21.34
C ASP A 223 2.89 2.81 -19.94
N MET A 224 2.27 1.66 -19.67
CA MET A 224 1.81 1.29 -18.34
C MET A 224 2.97 1.29 -17.33
N ALA A 225 4.04 0.55 -17.62
CA ALA A 225 5.20 0.46 -16.73
C ALA A 225 5.83 1.84 -16.45
N GLN A 226 5.95 2.69 -17.47
CA GLN A 226 6.51 4.04 -17.34
C GLN A 226 5.64 4.95 -16.48
N LYS A 227 4.30 4.89 -16.61
CA LYS A 227 3.39 5.66 -15.74
C LYS A 227 3.57 5.26 -14.29
N ILE A 228 3.54 3.96 -14.00
CA ILE A 228 3.75 3.41 -12.65
C ILE A 228 5.10 3.87 -12.10
N ASN A 229 6.17 3.72 -12.89
CA ASN A 229 7.54 4.09 -12.51
C ASN A 229 7.74 5.61 -12.37
N SER A 230 6.86 6.44 -12.95
CA SER A 230 6.84 7.89 -12.73
C SER A 230 6.17 8.30 -11.41
N GLY A 231 5.55 7.35 -10.69
CA GLY A 231 4.78 7.58 -9.47
C GLY A 231 3.29 7.84 -9.72
N ASP A 232 2.78 7.59 -10.94
CA ASP A 232 1.35 7.70 -11.25
C ASP A 232 0.56 6.66 -10.43
N GLN A 233 -0.20 7.16 -9.46
CA GLN A 233 -0.99 6.31 -8.59
C GLN A 233 -2.18 5.68 -9.32
N GLU A 234 -2.82 6.37 -10.25
CA GLU A 234 -3.94 5.78 -10.98
C GLU A 234 -3.47 4.61 -11.83
N ALA A 235 -2.27 4.70 -12.39
CA ALA A 235 -1.64 3.57 -13.07
C ALA A 235 -1.21 2.46 -12.10
N ALA A 236 -0.60 2.80 -10.95
CA ALA A 236 -0.15 1.81 -9.97
C ALA A 236 -1.31 0.96 -9.41
N HIS A 237 -2.50 1.54 -9.29
CA HIS A 237 -3.73 0.90 -8.80
C HIS A 237 -4.63 0.35 -9.92
N GLY A 238 -4.19 0.42 -11.17
CA GLY A 238 -5.01 0.03 -12.32
C GLY A 238 -5.23 -1.48 -12.44
N ASN A 239 -6.35 -1.87 -13.04
CA ASN A 239 -6.62 -3.23 -13.46
C ASN A 239 -6.18 -3.41 -14.91
N TYR A 240 -5.23 -4.30 -15.17
CA TYR A 240 -4.64 -4.56 -16.48
C TYR A 240 -4.84 -6.02 -16.87
N ARG A 241 -5.21 -6.25 -18.14
CA ARG A 241 -5.36 -7.60 -18.68
C ARG A 241 -4.63 -7.74 -20.00
N LEU A 242 -3.82 -8.80 -20.13
CA LEU A 242 -3.28 -9.17 -21.43
C LEU A 242 -4.38 -9.78 -22.31
N THR A 243 -4.41 -9.38 -23.58
CA THR A 243 -5.33 -9.95 -24.58
C THR A 243 -4.60 -10.78 -25.63
N GLN A 244 -3.26 -10.70 -25.64
CA GLN A 244 -2.36 -11.38 -26.56
C GLN A 244 -1.02 -11.62 -25.88
N ASP A 245 -0.24 -12.56 -26.41
CA ASP A 245 1.16 -12.72 -26.04
C ASP A 245 1.96 -11.50 -26.52
N ILE A 246 2.93 -11.06 -25.73
CA ILE A 246 3.75 -9.87 -25.97
C ILE A 246 5.22 -10.27 -26.11
N ASP A 247 5.88 -9.83 -27.17
CA ASP A 247 7.33 -10.00 -27.37
C ASP A 247 8.07 -8.69 -27.06
N LEU A 248 8.98 -8.74 -26.09
CA LEU A 248 9.85 -7.65 -25.65
C LEU A 248 11.24 -7.68 -26.30
N THR A 249 11.48 -8.56 -27.29
CA THR A 249 12.79 -8.64 -27.95
C THR A 249 13.20 -7.29 -28.54
N GLY A 250 14.34 -6.76 -28.06
CA GLY A 250 14.86 -5.46 -28.49
C GLY A 250 14.12 -4.24 -27.92
N VAL A 251 13.23 -4.44 -26.95
CA VAL A 251 12.57 -3.38 -26.18
C VAL A 251 13.39 -3.13 -24.91
N GLU A 252 13.74 -1.87 -24.65
CA GLU A 252 14.37 -1.48 -23.38
C GLU A 252 13.32 -1.59 -22.26
N TRP A 253 13.56 -2.50 -21.32
CA TRP A 253 12.65 -2.76 -20.21
C TRP A 253 13.16 -2.12 -18.92
N GLU A 254 12.24 -1.52 -18.17
CA GLU A 254 12.44 -1.15 -16.77
C GLU A 254 11.40 -1.93 -15.95
N PRO A 255 11.77 -2.57 -14.83
CA PRO A 255 10.86 -3.37 -14.03
C PRO A 255 9.63 -2.57 -13.62
N ILE A 256 8.46 -3.22 -13.62
CA ILE A 256 7.22 -2.56 -13.17
C ILE A 256 7.30 -2.33 -11.67
N GLY A 257 7.27 -1.06 -11.34
CA GLY A 257 7.36 -0.52 -10.02
C GLY A 257 8.78 -0.45 -9.49
N SER A 258 9.19 0.74 -9.05
CA SER A 258 10.56 0.98 -8.63
C SER A 258 10.91 0.20 -7.38
N PRO A 259 12.06 -0.49 -7.40
CA PRO A 259 12.64 -1.06 -6.23
C PRO A 259 13.44 0.02 -5.48
N GLY A 260 12.72 0.87 -4.77
CA GLY A 260 13.19 1.25 -3.44
C GLY A 260 12.58 0.21 -2.55
N LEU A 261 13.32 -0.86 -2.18
CA LEU A 261 12.87 -1.83 -1.18
C LEU A 261 12.11 -1.08 -0.11
N ALA A 262 10.91 -1.54 0.20
CA ALA A 262 9.98 -1.00 1.17
C ALA A 262 10.64 -0.91 2.56
N LEU A 263 11.63 -0.02 2.70
CA LEU A 263 12.00 0.65 3.92
C LEU A 263 10.84 1.59 4.14
N ILE A 264 9.72 1.02 4.57
CA ILE A 264 8.70 1.80 5.20
C ILE A 264 9.41 2.36 6.43
N LEU A 265 9.90 3.60 6.32
CA LEU A 265 10.47 4.31 7.45
C LEU A 265 9.34 4.41 8.47
N GLU A 266 9.66 4.22 9.75
CA GLU A 266 8.73 3.88 10.84
C GLU A 266 7.44 4.71 10.94
N ARG A 267 7.37 5.91 10.35
CA ARG A 267 6.16 6.76 10.28
C ARG A 267 5.36 6.68 8.98
N GLU A 268 5.97 6.41 7.83
CA GLU A 268 5.22 6.18 6.58
C GLU A 268 4.39 4.88 6.68
N ARG A 269 4.81 3.98 7.59
CA ARG A 269 4.06 2.81 8.09
C ARG A 269 2.69 3.16 8.63
N MET A 270 2.52 4.37 9.14
CA MET A 270 1.30 4.80 9.81
C MET A 270 0.24 5.29 8.83
N TYR A 271 0.58 5.62 7.58
CA TYR A 271 -0.38 6.20 6.62
C TYR A 271 -0.86 5.26 5.52
N GLY A 272 -0.46 3.98 5.56
CA GLY A 272 -0.52 3.14 4.37
C GLY A 272 0.22 3.75 3.18
N VAL A 273 1.06 4.77 3.41
CA VAL A 273 1.94 5.37 2.42
C VAL A 273 3.05 4.38 2.25
N VAL A 274 2.80 3.41 1.38
CA VAL A 274 3.88 2.68 0.75
C VAL A 274 4.53 3.73 -0.14
N ASN A 275 5.67 4.27 0.31
CA ASN A 275 6.53 5.14 -0.52
C ASN A 275 7.23 4.29 -1.60
N THR A 276 6.47 3.38 -2.19
CA THR A 276 6.88 2.48 -3.25
C THR A 276 6.22 2.98 -4.51
N GLN A 277 6.98 3.02 -5.59
CA GLN A 277 6.40 3.05 -6.92
C GLN A 277 5.95 1.63 -7.35
N GLY A 278 5.83 0.68 -6.41
CA GLY A 278 5.44 -0.70 -6.67
C GLY A 278 4.02 -0.82 -7.23
N PHE A 279 3.76 -1.92 -7.93
CA PHE A 279 2.45 -2.23 -8.49
C PHE A 279 1.45 -2.60 -7.39
N GLN A 280 0.25 -2.01 -7.40
CA GLN A 280 -0.77 -2.12 -6.34
C GLN A 280 -2.16 -2.54 -6.88
N GLY A 281 -2.30 -2.72 -8.20
CA GLY A 281 -3.56 -3.10 -8.85
C GLY A 281 -3.67 -4.60 -9.17
N VAL A 282 -4.47 -4.92 -10.19
CA VAL A 282 -4.57 -6.28 -10.75
C VAL A 282 -3.83 -6.39 -12.07
N PHE A 283 -2.90 -7.32 -12.19
CA PHE A 283 -2.31 -7.71 -13.46
C PHE A 283 -2.75 -9.13 -13.81
N ASP A 284 -3.72 -9.22 -14.71
CA ASP A 284 -4.30 -10.47 -15.19
C ASP A 284 -3.65 -10.87 -16.52
N GLY A 285 -2.74 -11.83 -16.48
CA GLY A 285 -2.13 -12.37 -17.69
C GLY A 285 -3.11 -13.13 -18.59
N ALA A 286 -4.27 -13.54 -18.06
CA ALA A 286 -5.29 -14.30 -18.80
C ALA A 286 -4.74 -15.54 -19.54
N GLY A 287 -3.64 -16.13 -19.07
CA GLY A 287 -2.94 -17.25 -19.67
C GLY A 287 -1.95 -16.89 -20.77
N HIS A 288 -1.73 -15.60 -21.04
CA HIS A 288 -0.79 -15.10 -22.04
C HIS A 288 0.65 -15.05 -21.54
N ARG A 289 1.56 -14.90 -22.50
CA ARG A 289 3.01 -14.92 -22.27
C ARG A 289 3.63 -13.57 -22.61
N ILE A 290 4.62 -13.18 -21.82
CA ILE A 290 5.56 -12.11 -22.15
C ILE A 290 6.91 -12.75 -22.41
N THR A 291 7.45 -12.61 -23.61
CA THR A 291 8.71 -13.24 -24.03
C THR A 291 9.78 -12.22 -24.39
N GLY A 292 11.04 -12.64 -24.48
CA GLY A 292 12.12 -11.77 -24.95
C GLY A 292 12.54 -10.71 -23.93
N LEU A 293 12.19 -10.89 -22.65
CA LEU A 293 12.63 -10.00 -21.58
C LEU A 293 14.16 -10.09 -21.46
N GLU A 294 14.84 -8.96 -21.60
CA GLU A 294 16.25 -8.78 -21.25
C GLU A 294 16.36 -7.59 -20.31
N TYR A 295 16.76 -7.85 -19.06
CA TYR A 295 17.00 -6.80 -18.09
C TYR A 295 18.36 -6.99 -17.41
N SER A 296 19.14 -5.93 -17.34
CA SER A 296 20.42 -5.91 -16.66
C SER A 296 20.60 -4.60 -15.90
N THR A 297 20.97 -4.68 -14.63
CA THR A 297 21.24 -3.51 -13.81
C THR A 297 22.51 -3.66 -12.99
N GLU A 298 23.19 -2.53 -12.76
CA GLU A 298 24.26 -2.39 -11.75
C GLU A 298 23.70 -1.85 -10.42
N THR A 299 22.38 -1.84 -10.27
CA THR A 299 21.68 -1.48 -9.04
C THR A 299 21.17 -2.74 -8.32
N ARG A 300 20.46 -2.53 -7.22
CA ARG A 300 20.26 -3.56 -6.20
C ARG A 300 19.15 -4.55 -6.53
N GLU A 301 18.22 -4.21 -7.43
CA GLU A 301 17.00 -5.00 -7.59
C GLU A 301 16.63 -5.23 -9.06
N ALA A 302 16.21 -6.46 -9.35
CA ALA A 302 15.96 -6.88 -10.73
C ALA A 302 14.86 -7.93 -10.86
N GLY A 303 14.00 -7.75 -11.86
CA GLY A 303 12.92 -8.66 -12.23
C GLY A 303 12.00 -8.08 -13.31
N PHE A 304 10.99 -8.83 -13.73
CA PHE A 304 9.93 -8.26 -14.57
C PHE A 304 9.11 -7.22 -13.81
N PHE A 305 8.73 -7.54 -12.57
CA PHE A 305 8.31 -6.58 -11.56
C PHE A 305 9.48 -6.19 -10.65
N GLY A 306 9.63 -4.91 -10.34
CA GLY A 306 10.56 -4.48 -9.29
C GLY A 306 9.94 -4.69 -7.91
N CYS A 307 8.68 -4.30 -7.72
CA CYS A 307 7.96 -4.51 -6.47
C CYS A 307 6.47 -4.75 -6.73
N ILE A 308 5.99 -5.93 -6.31
CA ILE A 308 4.57 -6.21 -6.18
C ILE A 308 4.18 -5.78 -4.76
N ALA A 309 3.58 -4.61 -4.69
CA ALA A 309 3.31 -3.86 -3.47
C ALA A 309 2.01 -4.32 -2.80
N PRO A 310 1.72 -3.83 -1.58
CA PRO A 310 0.63 -4.37 -0.79
C PRO A 310 -0.72 -4.32 -1.51
N ASN A 311 -1.49 -5.40 -1.33
CA ASN A 311 -2.81 -5.64 -1.94
C ASN A 311 -2.84 -5.78 -3.48
N ALA A 312 -1.69 -5.86 -4.14
CA ALA A 312 -1.67 -6.19 -5.56
C ALA A 312 -2.07 -7.66 -5.81
N GLU A 313 -2.72 -7.92 -6.94
CA GLU A 313 -2.98 -9.27 -7.45
C GLU A 313 -2.30 -9.42 -8.81
N VAL A 314 -1.40 -10.39 -8.93
CA VAL A 314 -0.79 -10.78 -10.21
C VAL A 314 -1.11 -12.24 -10.46
N ARG A 315 -1.75 -12.54 -11.59
CA ARG A 315 -2.17 -13.90 -11.90
C ARG A 315 -2.09 -14.29 -13.36
N ASP A 316 -2.09 -15.59 -13.61
CA ASP A 316 -2.26 -16.20 -14.93
C ASP A 316 -1.26 -15.69 -15.98
N LEU A 317 -0.02 -15.42 -15.57
CA LEU A 317 1.01 -14.81 -16.40
C LEU A 317 2.24 -15.70 -16.53
N THR A 318 2.73 -15.90 -17.75
CA THR A 318 4.09 -16.44 -17.96
C THR A 318 5.03 -15.36 -18.47
N VAL A 319 6.21 -15.26 -17.86
CA VAL A 319 7.30 -14.37 -18.32
C VAL A 319 8.51 -15.21 -18.72
N GLU A 320 9.10 -14.93 -19.88
CA GLU A 320 10.29 -15.58 -20.37
C GLU A 320 11.42 -14.58 -20.63
N GLY A 321 12.60 -14.81 -20.06
CA GLY A 321 13.74 -13.95 -20.32
C GLY A 321 14.96 -14.12 -19.42
N THR A 322 15.81 -13.10 -19.45
CA THR A 322 17.05 -13.01 -18.68
C THR A 322 17.04 -11.79 -17.79
N VAL A 323 17.36 -11.99 -16.51
CA VAL A 323 17.46 -10.94 -15.49
C VAL A 323 18.86 -10.99 -14.87
N LEU A 324 19.59 -9.88 -14.95
CA LEU A 324 20.92 -9.70 -14.38
C LEU A 324 20.95 -8.52 -13.40
N SER A 325 21.43 -8.75 -12.18
CA SER A 325 21.69 -7.73 -11.17
C SER A 325 23.12 -7.86 -10.68
N ALA A 326 23.95 -6.84 -10.92
CA ALA A 326 25.35 -6.80 -10.51
C ALA A 326 25.68 -5.49 -9.76
N PRO A 327 25.13 -5.28 -8.55
CA PRO A 327 25.34 -4.04 -7.80
C PRO A 327 26.80 -3.77 -7.46
N ALA A 328 27.32 -2.62 -7.89
CA ALA A 328 28.73 -2.24 -7.71
C ALA A 328 29.13 -2.01 -6.24
N ASP A 329 28.17 -1.68 -5.39
CA ASP A 329 28.32 -1.38 -3.96
C ASP A 329 27.66 -2.44 -3.05
N TYR A 330 27.39 -3.64 -3.61
CA TYR A 330 26.73 -4.74 -2.89
C TYR A 330 27.33 -5.04 -1.50
N TRP A 331 28.63 -4.81 -1.36
CA TRP A 331 29.41 -5.08 -0.15
C TRP A 331 29.20 -4.09 1.00
N ASP A 332 28.78 -2.85 0.73
CA ASP A 332 28.89 -1.75 1.70
C ASP A 332 27.61 -1.52 2.54
N LEU A 333 26.49 -2.17 2.20
CA LEU A 333 25.15 -1.71 2.65
C LEU A 333 24.28 -2.77 3.34
N GLY A 334 24.82 -3.95 3.60
CA GLY A 334 24.08 -5.07 4.18
C GLY A 334 23.34 -5.89 3.13
N HIS A 335 23.50 -7.21 3.23
CA HIS A 335 23.21 -8.16 2.15
C HIS A 335 21.72 -8.32 1.79
N ASP A 336 20.80 -7.89 2.65
CA ASP A 336 19.35 -7.98 2.43
C ASP A 336 18.80 -6.81 1.58
N THR A 337 19.67 -5.88 1.16
CA THR A 337 19.27 -4.66 0.43
C THR A 337 19.29 -4.81 -1.10
N ALA A 338 19.67 -5.97 -1.61
CA ALA A 338 19.66 -6.29 -3.04
C ALA A 338 18.90 -7.59 -3.30
N ALA A 339 17.88 -7.55 -4.15
CA ALA A 339 16.97 -8.67 -4.41
C ALA A 339 16.80 -8.89 -5.92
N ALA A 340 17.05 -10.10 -6.40
CA ALA A 340 16.86 -10.47 -7.80
C ALA A 340 15.92 -11.68 -7.91
N GLY A 341 14.89 -11.55 -8.73
CA GLY A 341 13.98 -12.62 -9.09
C GLY A 341 13.47 -12.45 -10.51
N GLY A 342 13.38 -13.53 -11.28
CA GLY A 342 12.99 -13.44 -12.68
C GLY A 342 11.62 -12.79 -12.86
N PHE A 343 10.65 -13.23 -12.06
CA PHE A 343 9.29 -12.70 -12.07
C PHE A 343 9.19 -11.37 -11.31
N ALA A 344 9.71 -11.33 -10.08
CA ALA A 344 9.73 -10.10 -9.28
C ALA A 344 10.97 -10.03 -8.39
N ALA A 345 11.53 -8.83 -8.23
CA ALA A 345 12.56 -8.62 -7.22
C ALA A 345 11.97 -8.75 -5.80
N ALA A 346 10.79 -8.15 -5.54
CA ALA A 346 10.12 -8.23 -4.25
C ALA A 346 8.59 -8.42 -4.36
N VAL A 347 8.04 -9.21 -3.43
CA VAL A 347 6.60 -9.35 -3.16
C VAL A 347 6.38 -9.04 -1.67
N VAL A 348 5.50 -8.11 -1.35
CA VAL A 348 5.38 -7.59 0.02
C VAL A 348 3.94 -7.56 0.52
N ASN A 349 3.76 -7.74 1.83
CA ASN A 349 2.52 -7.52 2.64
C ASN A 349 1.19 -7.59 1.87
N GLY A 350 0.43 -8.67 1.96
CA GLY A 350 -0.93 -8.75 1.40
C GLY A 350 -1.00 -8.84 -0.13
N ALA A 351 0.12 -8.70 -0.84
CA ALA A 351 0.21 -9.03 -2.26
C ALA A 351 -0.04 -10.52 -2.52
N LYS A 352 -0.70 -10.81 -3.65
CA LYS A 352 -0.99 -12.17 -4.12
C LYS A 352 -0.39 -12.39 -5.49
N VAL A 353 0.38 -13.46 -5.62
CA VAL A 353 0.93 -13.93 -6.89
C VAL A 353 0.47 -15.36 -7.11
N GLU A 354 -0.44 -15.58 -8.06
CA GLU A 354 -1.13 -16.86 -8.25
C GLU A 354 -1.02 -17.37 -9.69
N ASN A 355 -0.75 -18.65 -9.89
CA ASN A 355 -0.68 -19.27 -11.23
C ASN A 355 0.22 -18.50 -12.21
N CYS A 356 1.40 -18.09 -11.73
CA CYS A 356 2.38 -17.32 -12.51
C CYS A 356 3.67 -18.12 -12.71
N HIS A 357 4.32 -17.88 -13.85
CA HIS A 357 5.44 -18.70 -14.29
C HIS A 357 6.59 -17.83 -14.79
N PHE A 358 7.82 -18.16 -14.40
CA PHE A 358 9.03 -17.59 -14.99
C PHE A 358 9.88 -18.67 -15.64
N ILE A 359 10.32 -18.42 -16.87
CA ILE A 359 11.20 -19.30 -17.62
C ILE A 359 12.41 -18.53 -18.10
N GLY A 360 13.61 -18.98 -17.72
CA GLY A 360 14.84 -18.38 -18.21
C GLY A 360 15.92 -18.29 -17.14
N SER A 361 16.73 -17.24 -17.18
CA SER A 361 17.91 -17.13 -16.32
C SER A 361 17.89 -15.91 -15.43
N VAL A 362 18.24 -16.13 -14.16
CA VAL A 362 18.42 -15.08 -13.16
C VAL A 362 19.85 -15.10 -12.65
N ASP A 363 20.48 -13.95 -12.68
CA ASP A 363 21.87 -13.76 -12.26
C ASP A 363 21.93 -12.60 -11.26
N GLY A 364 22.28 -12.88 -10.01
CA GLY A 364 22.30 -11.88 -8.95
C GLY A 364 23.44 -12.06 -7.95
N TYR A 365 23.71 -11.02 -7.15
CA TYR A 365 24.75 -11.05 -6.11
C TYR A 365 24.19 -11.00 -4.68
N GLY A 366 23.00 -10.42 -4.49
CA GLY A 366 22.32 -10.31 -3.19
C GLY A 366 21.46 -11.52 -2.83
N THR A 367 20.23 -11.24 -2.43
CA THR A 367 19.19 -12.25 -2.23
C THR A 367 18.60 -12.62 -3.59
N VAL A 368 18.77 -13.88 -4.00
CA VAL A 368 18.43 -14.31 -5.37
C VAL A 368 17.47 -15.50 -5.34
N GLY A 369 16.36 -15.39 -6.05
CA GLY A 369 15.45 -16.48 -6.36
C GLY A 369 15.27 -16.64 -7.87
N GLY A 370 14.98 -17.84 -8.35
CA GLY A 370 14.61 -18.01 -9.77
C GLY A 370 13.29 -17.30 -10.11
N PHE A 371 12.33 -17.32 -9.19
CA PHE A 371 11.03 -16.67 -9.35
C PHE A 371 11.00 -15.30 -8.66
N VAL A 372 11.18 -15.27 -7.34
CA VAL A 372 11.13 -14.05 -6.52
C VAL A 372 12.40 -13.89 -5.69
N GLY A 373 12.98 -12.69 -5.67
CA GLY A 373 14.12 -12.41 -4.80
C GLY A 373 13.72 -12.46 -3.33
N LEU A 374 12.81 -11.56 -2.95
CA LEU A 374 12.37 -11.37 -1.56
C LEU A 374 10.84 -11.45 -1.42
N LEU A 375 10.34 -12.38 -0.62
CA LEU A 375 8.96 -12.42 -0.15
C LEU A 375 8.92 -11.88 1.29
N LYS A 376 8.46 -10.64 1.46
CA LYS A 376 8.59 -9.88 2.72
C LYS A 376 7.26 -9.70 3.44
N ASN A 377 7.22 -10.05 4.72
CA ASN A 377 6.10 -9.76 5.61
C ASN A 377 6.60 -8.82 6.72
N ASP A 378 6.41 -7.50 6.54
CA ASP A 378 6.83 -6.51 7.53
C ASP A 378 6.01 -6.69 8.81
N PRO A 379 6.63 -6.97 9.97
CA PRO A 379 5.93 -7.04 11.24
C PRO A 379 5.41 -5.67 11.69
N GLY A 380 5.52 -4.58 10.95
CA GLY A 380 4.73 -3.36 11.15
C GLY A 380 3.35 -3.40 10.48
N ALA A 381 3.14 -4.32 9.52
CA ALA A 381 1.92 -4.45 8.74
C ALA A 381 0.72 -4.96 9.56
N TYR A 382 0.93 -5.59 10.73
CA TYR A 382 -0.18 -5.94 11.65
C TYR A 382 -0.94 -4.69 12.13
N LYS A 383 -0.32 -3.51 12.11
CA LYS A 383 -1.01 -2.25 12.43
C LYS A 383 -1.90 -1.73 11.30
N LEU A 384 -1.84 -2.38 10.14
CA LEU A 384 -2.57 -2.04 8.92
C LEU A 384 -3.59 -3.13 8.54
N ASP A 385 -3.76 -4.18 9.36
CA ASP A 385 -4.57 -5.38 9.07
C ASP A 385 -4.29 -6.00 7.69
N LEU A 386 -3.08 -5.83 7.17
CA LEU A 386 -2.68 -6.45 5.90
C LEU A 386 -2.50 -7.95 6.12
N ALA A 387 -3.07 -8.74 5.21
CA ALA A 387 -2.82 -10.17 5.15
C ALA A 387 -1.32 -10.44 4.89
N GLU A 388 -0.86 -11.65 5.20
CA GLU A 388 0.46 -12.08 4.75
C GLU A 388 0.49 -12.14 3.21
N PRO A 389 1.61 -11.78 2.57
CA PRO A 389 1.73 -11.98 1.13
C PRO A 389 1.79 -13.48 0.82
N VAL A 390 1.23 -13.87 -0.32
CA VAL A 390 1.15 -15.28 -0.74
C VAL A 390 1.67 -15.44 -2.16
N ILE A 391 2.51 -16.46 -2.35
CA ILE A 391 2.88 -16.99 -3.66
C ILE A 391 2.27 -18.39 -3.78
N LYS A 392 1.40 -18.58 -4.78
CA LYS A 392 0.60 -19.80 -4.92
C LYS A 392 0.57 -20.34 -6.35
N ASP A 393 0.69 -21.65 -6.49
CA ASP A 393 0.58 -22.36 -7.78
C ASP A 393 1.52 -21.81 -8.88
N CYS A 394 2.67 -21.28 -8.47
CA CYS A 394 3.65 -20.63 -9.35
C CYS A 394 4.81 -21.56 -9.70
N THR A 395 5.47 -21.30 -10.83
CA THR A 395 6.63 -22.12 -11.25
C THR A 395 7.83 -21.33 -11.72
N PHE A 396 9.02 -21.84 -11.43
CA PHE A 396 10.27 -21.43 -12.05
C PHE A 396 10.85 -22.55 -12.91
N GLN A 397 11.32 -22.22 -14.10
CA GLN A 397 12.12 -23.13 -14.92
C GLN A 397 13.34 -22.43 -15.52
N GLY A 398 14.53 -22.85 -15.12
CA GLY A 398 15.77 -22.42 -15.77
C GLY A 398 16.96 -22.32 -14.83
N GLU A 399 17.77 -21.29 -15.03
CA GLU A 399 19.12 -21.21 -14.45
C GLU A 399 19.21 -20.04 -13.48
N VAL A 400 19.65 -20.30 -12.25
CA VAL A 400 19.90 -19.28 -11.24
C VAL A 400 21.40 -19.24 -10.97
N THR A 401 22.02 -18.06 -11.06
CA THR A 401 23.38 -17.84 -10.59
C THR A 401 23.38 -16.82 -9.46
N ALA A 402 23.95 -17.19 -8.32
CA ALA A 402 23.85 -16.38 -7.11
C ALA A 402 25.12 -16.44 -6.25
N THR A 403 25.25 -15.52 -5.29
CA THR A 403 26.43 -15.44 -4.40
C THR A 403 26.08 -15.54 -2.91
N TYR A 404 24.97 -14.92 -2.46
CA TYR A 404 24.64 -14.80 -1.01
C TYR A 404 23.44 -15.65 -0.56
N ASN A 405 22.29 -15.06 -0.21
CA ASN A 405 21.08 -15.82 0.12
C ASN A 405 20.45 -16.29 -1.18
N SER A 406 20.27 -17.58 -1.38
CA SER A 406 19.87 -18.10 -2.69
C SER A 406 18.93 -19.29 -2.60
N GLY A 407 17.81 -19.19 -3.31
CA GLY A 407 16.88 -20.28 -3.55
C GLY A 407 16.69 -20.49 -5.03
N GLY A 408 16.44 -21.74 -5.45
CA GLY A 408 16.06 -21.98 -6.85
C GLY A 408 14.68 -21.39 -7.18
N PHE A 409 13.80 -21.23 -6.19
CA PHE A 409 12.50 -20.57 -6.35
C PHE A 409 12.49 -19.16 -5.73
N VAL A 410 12.70 -19.06 -4.41
CA VAL A 410 12.69 -17.78 -3.67
C VAL A 410 14.00 -17.58 -2.91
N GLY A 411 14.59 -16.39 -3.00
CA GLY A 411 15.83 -16.08 -2.27
C GLY A 411 15.63 -16.06 -0.75
N ALA A 412 14.73 -15.21 -0.27
CA ALA A 412 14.32 -15.17 1.13
C ALA A 412 12.79 -15.00 1.25
N ALA A 413 12.19 -15.73 2.20
CA ALA A 413 10.74 -15.77 2.39
C ALA A 413 10.36 -15.59 3.85
N GLU A 414 9.47 -14.65 4.12
CA GLU A 414 8.90 -14.34 5.45
C GLU A 414 7.38 -14.61 5.52
N ALA A 415 6.85 -15.33 4.53
CA ALA A 415 5.43 -15.61 4.39
C ALA A 415 5.20 -16.97 3.73
N CYS A 416 3.94 -17.28 3.40
CA CYS A 416 3.54 -18.59 2.87
C CYS A 416 3.84 -18.74 1.37
N ILE A 417 4.39 -19.91 1.00
CA ILE A 417 4.54 -20.39 -0.38
C ILE A 417 3.77 -21.71 -0.52
N GLU A 418 2.80 -21.77 -1.44
CA GLU A 418 1.89 -22.91 -1.58
C GLU A 418 1.86 -23.44 -3.01
N GLY A 419 1.91 -24.76 -3.21
CA GLY A 419 1.67 -25.38 -4.52
C GLY A 419 2.69 -25.04 -5.62
N CYS A 420 3.86 -24.51 -5.24
CA CYS A 420 4.84 -24.00 -6.18
C CYS A 420 5.89 -25.04 -6.58
N SER A 421 6.53 -24.86 -7.74
CA SER A 421 7.63 -25.73 -8.17
C SER A 421 8.79 -24.96 -8.82
N ALA A 422 10.01 -25.50 -8.68
CA ALA A 422 11.19 -24.98 -9.33
C ALA A 422 12.00 -26.10 -9.98
N GLN A 423 12.39 -25.91 -11.24
CA GLN A 423 13.19 -26.87 -12.00
C GLN A 423 14.37 -26.19 -12.69
N GLY A 424 15.54 -26.82 -12.63
CA GLY A 424 16.73 -26.39 -13.37
C GLY A 424 17.98 -26.43 -12.52
N THR A 425 18.84 -25.42 -12.64
CA THR A 425 20.14 -25.39 -11.96
C THR A 425 20.30 -24.13 -11.13
N LEU A 426 20.80 -24.28 -9.91
CA LEU A 426 21.26 -23.20 -9.05
C LEU A 426 22.79 -23.27 -8.95
N THR A 427 23.48 -22.33 -9.59
CA THR A 427 24.94 -22.19 -9.55
C THR A 427 25.36 -21.15 -8.52
N ILE A 428 26.16 -21.55 -7.54
CA ILE A 428 26.66 -20.64 -6.50
C ILE A 428 28.09 -20.18 -6.80
N ARG A 429 28.28 -18.86 -6.87
CA ARG A 429 29.58 -18.23 -7.09
C ARG A 429 30.38 -18.06 -5.81
N PRO A 430 31.72 -17.98 -5.93
CA PRO A 430 32.56 -17.52 -4.83
C PRO A 430 32.33 -16.07 -4.47
N GLY A 431 31.89 -15.83 -3.23
CA GLY A 431 32.10 -14.56 -2.56
C GLY A 431 33.55 -14.41 -2.09
N GLU A 432 34.02 -13.17 -1.94
CA GLU A 432 35.33 -12.87 -1.33
C GLU A 432 35.16 -12.61 0.19
N GLY A 433 36.20 -12.73 1.01
CA GLY A 433 36.16 -12.21 2.40
C GLY A 433 35.18 -12.86 3.39
N GLU A 434 34.45 -12.02 4.15
CA GLU A 434 33.41 -12.41 5.14
C GLU A 434 32.08 -12.76 4.46
N ASP A 435 32.00 -12.56 3.16
CA ASP A 435 30.78 -12.48 2.36
C ASP A 435 30.54 -13.80 1.62
N ARG A 436 30.64 -14.87 2.40
CA ARG A 436 30.43 -16.23 1.93
C ARG A 436 28.96 -16.42 1.61
N ALA A 437 28.67 -17.30 0.67
CA ALA A 437 27.35 -17.90 0.53
C ALA A 437 26.85 -18.32 1.91
N ASN A 438 25.71 -17.75 2.30
CA ASN A 438 25.09 -17.97 3.60
C ASN A 438 23.96 -18.97 3.38
N SER A 439 22.71 -18.50 3.33
CA SER A 439 21.56 -19.40 3.25
C SER A 439 21.31 -19.87 1.82
N ILE A 440 21.69 -21.10 1.49
CA ILE A 440 21.46 -21.69 0.17
C ILE A 440 20.53 -22.90 0.27
N GLY A 441 19.42 -22.86 -0.46
CA GLY A 441 18.51 -23.99 -0.62
C GLY A 441 18.16 -24.24 -2.07
N GLY A 442 17.87 -25.50 -2.42
CA GLY A 442 17.40 -25.82 -3.76
C GLY A 442 16.08 -25.12 -4.10
N PHE A 443 15.21 -24.94 -3.11
CA PHE A 443 13.92 -24.26 -3.27
C PHE A 443 13.94 -22.85 -2.68
N VAL A 444 14.25 -22.71 -1.39
CA VAL A 444 14.31 -21.41 -0.68
C VAL A 444 15.65 -21.19 0.00
N GLY A 445 16.25 -20.01 -0.14
CA GLY A 445 17.49 -19.68 0.56
C GLY A 445 17.28 -19.54 2.07
N SER A 446 16.54 -18.51 2.48
CA SER A 446 16.18 -18.24 3.88
C SER A 446 14.67 -18.27 4.08
N LEU A 447 14.19 -18.99 5.11
CA LEU A 447 12.78 -19.18 5.40
C LEU A 447 12.45 -18.77 6.84
N ASN A 448 11.55 -17.80 6.95
CA ASN A 448 10.88 -17.35 8.16
C ASN A 448 9.36 -17.38 7.93
N GLY A 449 8.84 -18.55 7.56
CA GLY A 449 7.49 -18.71 7.02
C GLY A 449 7.17 -20.17 6.71
N THR A 450 6.09 -20.41 5.97
CA THR A 450 5.60 -21.78 5.71
C THR A 450 5.64 -22.14 4.24
N ILE A 451 6.16 -23.32 3.92
CA ILE A 451 6.11 -23.91 2.57
C ILE A 451 5.16 -25.10 2.59
N VAL A 452 4.20 -25.13 1.67
CA VAL A 452 3.17 -26.19 1.62
C VAL A 452 3.06 -26.75 0.21
N SER A 453 3.07 -28.08 0.08
CA SER A 453 2.80 -28.79 -1.18
C SER A 453 3.68 -28.33 -2.35
N CYS A 454 4.93 -27.96 -2.07
CA CYS A 454 5.87 -27.47 -3.07
C CYS A 454 6.83 -28.57 -3.56
N HIS A 455 7.37 -28.40 -4.76
CA HIS A 455 8.27 -29.36 -5.39
C HIS A 455 9.61 -28.72 -5.82
N CYS A 456 10.71 -29.38 -5.48
CA CYS A 456 12.06 -28.95 -5.84
C CYS A 456 12.72 -29.93 -6.83
N GLY A 457 12.90 -29.48 -8.07
CA GLY A 457 13.66 -30.12 -9.13
C GLY A 457 14.94 -29.34 -9.48
N MET A 458 15.58 -28.72 -8.48
CA MET A 458 16.76 -27.87 -8.66
C MET A 458 18.05 -28.63 -8.38
N LYS A 459 18.94 -28.68 -9.37
CA LYS A 459 20.31 -29.16 -9.19
C LYS A 459 21.17 -28.03 -8.64
N ILE A 460 21.79 -28.23 -7.49
CA ILE A 460 22.68 -27.23 -6.90
C ILE A 460 24.12 -27.51 -7.34
N ASP A 461 24.66 -26.63 -8.19
CA ASP A 461 26.06 -26.65 -8.62
C ASP A 461 26.87 -25.68 -7.75
N PHE A 462 27.84 -26.23 -7.03
CA PHE A 462 28.55 -25.51 -5.98
C PHE A 462 30.07 -25.50 -6.21
N VAL A 463 30.70 -24.32 -6.06
CA VAL A 463 32.13 -24.13 -6.35
C VAL A 463 32.97 -23.80 -5.10
N LEU A 464 32.41 -23.73 -3.89
CA LEU A 464 33.13 -23.25 -2.68
C LEU A 464 33.57 -24.34 -1.72
N ARG A 465 34.36 -23.94 -0.72
CA ARG A 465 34.85 -24.85 0.34
C ARG A 465 34.15 -24.69 1.69
N ASP A 466 33.47 -23.57 1.98
CA ASP A 466 32.95 -23.29 3.34
C ASP A 466 31.68 -22.38 3.37
N PRO A 467 30.56 -22.74 2.71
CA PRO A 467 29.30 -22.00 2.89
C PRO A 467 28.67 -22.27 4.26
N ASN A 468 27.95 -21.30 4.81
CA ASN A 468 27.25 -21.44 6.08
C ASN A 468 25.75 -21.64 5.81
N TRP A 469 25.25 -22.87 5.97
CA TRP A 469 23.82 -23.25 5.87
C TRP A 469 23.35 -23.63 4.45
N MET A 470 23.90 -24.75 3.96
CA MET A 470 23.47 -25.38 2.70
C MET A 470 22.46 -26.50 2.98
N GLY A 471 21.26 -26.39 2.43
CA GLY A 471 20.28 -27.47 2.42
C GLY A 471 19.88 -27.88 1.02
N ASN A 472 19.50 -29.14 0.86
CA ASN A 472 18.95 -29.64 -0.40
C ASN A 472 17.67 -28.88 -0.79
N PHE A 473 16.81 -28.54 0.18
CA PHE A 473 15.55 -27.85 -0.05
C PHE A 473 15.59 -26.40 0.45
N THR A 474 15.99 -26.19 1.71
CA THR A 474 16.04 -24.86 2.34
C THR A 474 17.42 -24.60 2.96
N GLY A 475 17.99 -23.41 2.78
CA GLY A 475 19.26 -23.06 3.43
C GLY A 475 19.12 -22.84 4.94
N PHE A 476 18.37 -21.81 5.31
CA PHE A 476 18.13 -21.42 6.70
C PHE A 476 16.63 -21.43 7.03
N LEU A 477 16.26 -22.00 8.18
CA LEU A 477 14.88 -22.04 8.68
C LEU A 477 14.84 -21.45 10.09
N SER A 478 14.22 -20.28 10.26
CA SER A 478 14.02 -19.65 11.57
C SER A 478 12.65 -19.89 12.18
N ASP A 479 11.59 -19.89 11.38
CA ASP A 479 10.21 -20.03 11.84
C ASP A 479 9.32 -20.69 10.76
N GLY A 480 8.14 -21.14 11.16
CA GLY A 480 7.16 -21.83 10.31
C GLY A 480 7.53 -23.29 10.06
N GLY A 481 7.70 -23.68 8.79
CA GLY A 481 8.06 -25.06 8.44
C GLY A 481 7.68 -25.49 7.03
N MET A 482 7.94 -26.75 6.71
CA MET A 482 7.63 -27.36 5.41
C MET A 482 6.66 -28.52 5.58
N TYR A 483 5.61 -28.54 4.76
CA TYR A 483 4.53 -29.53 4.84
C TYR A 483 4.23 -30.13 3.47
N SER A 484 4.20 -31.45 3.38
CA SER A 484 3.87 -32.18 2.14
C SER A 484 4.71 -31.75 0.91
N CYS A 485 5.96 -31.36 1.12
CA CYS A 485 6.85 -30.95 0.04
C CYS A 485 7.56 -32.17 -0.56
N THR A 486 8.05 -32.03 -1.79
CA THR A 486 8.77 -33.10 -2.50
C THR A 486 10.04 -32.59 -3.17
N MET A 487 11.00 -33.49 -3.40
CA MET A 487 12.23 -33.18 -4.13
C MET A 487 12.62 -34.34 -5.06
N ASP A 488 13.12 -34.01 -6.25
CA ASP A 488 13.67 -34.99 -7.19
C ASP A 488 14.83 -35.75 -6.53
N LYS A 489 14.64 -37.06 -6.33
CA LYS A 489 15.56 -37.88 -5.53
C LYS A 489 16.99 -37.89 -6.08
N GLU A 490 17.15 -37.83 -7.39
CA GLU A 490 18.44 -37.83 -8.08
C GLU A 490 19.23 -36.53 -7.92
N LEU A 491 18.57 -35.43 -7.52
CA LEU A 491 19.19 -34.13 -7.33
C LEU A 491 19.66 -33.91 -5.89
N ILE A 492 19.27 -34.80 -4.97
CA ILE A 492 19.67 -34.73 -3.57
C ILE A 492 21.18 -35.00 -3.43
N ASN A 493 21.88 -34.02 -2.87
CA ASN A 493 23.23 -34.21 -2.38
C ASN A 493 23.19 -35.01 -1.06
N PRO A 494 23.76 -36.23 -1.02
CA PRO A 494 23.71 -37.10 0.16
C PRO A 494 24.52 -36.57 1.34
N GLU A 495 25.42 -35.63 1.12
CA GLU A 495 26.22 -34.99 2.18
C GLU A 495 25.50 -33.83 2.85
N TRP A 496 24.34 -33.41 2.32
CA TRP A 496 23.58 -32.26 2.82
C TRP A 496 22.28 -32.71 3.48
N TYR A 497 21.86 -31.96 4.50
CA TYR A 497 20.52 -32.09 5.06
C TYR A 497 19.47 -31.47 4.11
N MET A 498 18.18 -31.72 4.36
CA MET A 498 17.12 -31.01 3.65
C MET A 498 17.11 -29.52 3.99
N VAL A 499 17.44 -29.21 5.26
CA VAL A 499 17.61 -27.85 5.77
C VAL A 499 19.05 -27.67 6.23
N GLY A 500 19.74 -26.65 5.73
CA GLY A 500 21.14 -26.39 6.07
C GLY A 500 21.35 -25.97 7.52
N TYR A 501 20.48 -25.12 8.04
CA TYR A 501 20.43 -24.73 9.45
C TYR A 501 19.01 -24.45 9.90
N GLN A 502 18.72 -24.88 11.11
CA GLN A 502 17.42 -24.72 11.75
C GLN A 502 17.62 -24.02 13.09
N ASP A 503 17.01 -22.85 13.26
CA ASP A 503 17.14 -22.05 14.49
C ASP A 503 16.36 -22.69 15.66
N MET A 504 15.19 -23.26 15.33
CA MET A 504 14.32 -23.93 16.29
C MET A 504 14.12 -25.41 15.93
N LEU A 505 14.67 -26.33 16.73
CA LEU A 505 14.67 -27.79 16.47
C LEU A 505 13.29 -28.47 16.37
N HIS A 506 12.20 -27.77 16.70
CA HIS A 506 10.86 -28.33 16.71
C HIS A 506 10.04 -27.99 15.45
N LEU A 507 10.60 -27.21 14.53
CA LEU A 507 9.89 -26.84 13.30
C LEU A 507 9.72 -28.06 12.38
N PRO A 508 8.54 -28.26 11.78
CA PRO A 508 8.25 -29.39 10.91
C PRO A 508 9.01 -29.30 9.58
N MET A 509 9.50 -30.46 9.12
CA MET A 509 10.28 -30.62 7.89
C MET A 509 9.79 -31.85 7.13
N GLU A 510 8.62 -31.74 6.50
CA GLU A 510 8.03 -32.80 5.69
C GLU A 510 8.41 -32.58 4.22
N VAL A 511 9.60 -33.07 3.84
CA VAL A 511 10.09 -33.07 2.45
C VAL A 511 10.38 -34.52 2.04
N GLU A 512 9.63 -35.04 1.09
CA GLU A 512 9.77 -36.42 0.60
C GLU A 512 10.56 -36.48 -0.71
N PRO A 513 11.63 -37.29 -0.80
CA PRO A 513 12.25 -37.63 -2.07
C PRO A 513 11.30 -38.46 -2.92
N VAL A 514 11.01 -38.02 -4.15
CA VAL A 514 10.07 -38.71 -5.08
C VAL A 514 10.76 -39.29 -6.30
#